data_AF-A0A8J8HMV0-F1
#
_entry.id   AF-A0A8J8HMV0-F1
#
_cell.length_a   1.000
_cell.length_b   1.000
_cell.length_c   1.000
_cell.angle_alpha   90.00
_cell.angle_beta   90.00
_cell.angle_gamma   90.00
#
_symmetry.space_group_name_H-M   'P 1'
#
loop_
_entity.id
_entity.type
_entity.pdbx_description
1 polymer ?
#
loop_
_entity_poly.entity_id
_entity_poly.type
_entity_poly.pdbx_seq_one_letter_code
_entity_poly.pdbx_strand_id
1 'polypeptide(L)'
;MSMKDEFKAFIMKGNVIDLAVAVVVGGAFGKIVTAFVDGMVMPLVTYVLPANIKWEEWVFGKFRIGAVLGATINFLIIALVIFLVLIKLLGRFIKKEEAPAAAPDTKECPACLEQVPLKATRCKHCTSQL
;
A
#
# COMPACT_ATOMS: atom_id res chain seq x y z
N MET A 1 22.05 -23.17 -20.38
CA MET A 1 21.56 -21.80 -20.67
C MET A 1 22.47 -20.84 -19.92
N SER A 2 22.72 -19.63 -20.45
CA SER A 2 23.54 -18.67 -19.74
C SER A 2 22.76 -18.13 -18.54
N MET A 3 23.42 -17.90 -17.40
CA MET A 3 22.81 -17.34 -16.18
C MET A 3 22.07 -16.01 -16.44
N LYS A 4 22.44 -15.28 -17.51
CA LYS A 4 21.76 -14.06 -17.99
C LYS A 4 20.37 -14.34 -18.56
N ASP A 5 20.22 -15.47 -19.25
CA ASP A 5 18.94 -15.88 -19.86
C ASP A 5 17.97 -16.38 -18.78
N GLU A 6 18.50 -17.09 -17.77
CA GLU A 6 17.73 -17.54 -16.60
C GLU A 6 17.25 -16.36 -15.74
N PHE A 7 18.09 -15.35 -15.55
CA PHE A 7 17.72 -14.13 -14.81
C PHE A 7 16.68 -13.29 -15.56
N LYS A 8 16.83 -13.13 -16.89
CA LYS A 8 15.83 -12.44 -17.72
C LYS A 8 14.50 -13.20 -17.72
N ALA A 9 14.53 -14.52 -17.82
CA ALA A 9 13.32 -15.36 -17.73
C ALA A 9 12.65 -15.27 -16.35
N PHE A 10 13.44 -15.14 -15.28
CA PHE A 10 12.92 -14.92 -13.93
C PHE A 10 12.25 -13.55 -13.76
N ILE A 11 12.88 -12.47 -14.23
CA ILE A 11 12.31 -11.12 -14.20
C ILE A 11 11.06 -11.03 -15.09
N MET A 12 11.03 -11.70 -16.24
CA MET A 12 9.86 -11.71 -17.13
C MET A 12 8.63 -12.43 -16.54
N LYS A 13 8.73 -13.06 -15.35
CA LYS A 13 7.54 -13.34 -14.54
C LYS A 13 6.95 -12.01 -14.05
N GLY A 14 5.95 -11.49 -14.76
CA GLY A 14 5.31 -10.19 -14.49
C GLY A 14 4.99 -9.92 -13.01
N ASN A 15 4.54 -10.95 -12.27
CA ASN A 15 4.25 -10.85 -10.83
C ASN A 15 5.46 -10.42 -9.97
N VAL A 16 6.69 -10.69 -10.39
CA VAL A 16 7.92 -10.33 -9.64
C VAL A 16 8.27 -8.86 -9.85
N ILE A 17 8.07 -8.33 -11.06
CA ILE A 17 8.35 -6.92 -11.38
C ILE A 17 7.37 -6.03 -10.61
N ASP A 18 6.08 -6.33 -10.66
CA ASP A 18 5.05 -5.51 -10.00
C ASP A 18 5.25 -5.50 -8.47
N LEU A 19 5.59 -6.65 -7.89
CA LEU A 19 5.93 -6.76 -6.47
C LEU A 19 7.19 -5.96 -6.12
N ALA A 20 8.23 -6.04 -6.96
CA ALA A 20 9.47 -5.29 -6.75
C ALA A 20 9.23 -3.77 -6.81
N VAL A 21 8.45 -3.29 -7.78
CA VAL A 21 8.09 -1.88 -7.91
C VAL A 21 7.30 -1.42 -6.69
N ALA A 22 6.29 -2.19 -6.24
CA ALA A 22 5.50 -1.86 -5.07
C ALA A 22 6.35 -1.71 -3.80
N VAL A 23 7.32 -2.60 -3.57
CA VAL A 23 8.21 -2.54 -2.40
C VAL A 23 9.13 -1.32 -2.47
N VAL A 24 9.72 -1.03 -3.64
CA VAL A 24 10.63 0.11 -3.82
C VAL A 24 9.89 1.44 -3.65
N VAL A 25 8.71 1.58 -4.27
CA VAL A 25 7.88 2.78 -4.16
C VAL A 25 7.36 2.95 -2.73
N GLY A 26 6.90 1.87 -2.09
CA GLY A 26 6.45 1.89 -0.69
C GLY A 26 7.56 2.33 0.27
N GLY A 27 8.78 1.80 0.10
CA GLY A 27 9.94 2.19 0.90
C GLY A 27 10.36 3.65 0.69
N ALA A 28 10.29 4.16 -0.53
CA ALA A 28 10.58 5.56 -0.83
C ALA A 28 9.53 6.51 -0.27
N PHE A 29 8.23 6.17 -0.41
CA PHE A 29 7.12 6.97 0.08
C PHE A 29 7.14 7.11 1.62
N GLY A 30 7.48 6.03 2.33
CA GLY A 30 7.64 6.07 3.79
C GLY A 30 8.59 7.18 4.25
N LYS A 31 9.74 7.35 3.57
CA LYS A 31 10.71 8.42 3.89
C LYS A 31 10.14 9.83 3.71
N ILE A 32 9.31 10.03 2.68
CA ILE A 32 8.65 11.32 2.43
C ILE A 32 7.68 11.64 3.58
N VAL A 33 6.90 10.64 4.01
CA VAL A 33 5.96 10.82 5.12
C VAL A 33 6.70 11.06 6.44
N THR A 34 7.77 10.32 6.73
CA THR A 34 8.59 10.55 7.92
C THR A 34 9.20 11.95 7.93
N ALA A 35 9.75 12.42 6.79
CA ALA A 35 10.28 13.78 6.68
C ALA A 35 9.20 14.86 6.89
N PHE A 36 7.98 14.62 6.44
CA PHE A 36 6.83 15.51 6.67
C PHE A 36 6.42 15.54 8.14
N VAL A 37 6.36 14.38 8.79
CA VAL A 37 5.98 14.25 10.20
C VAL A 37 7.03 14.89 11.10
N ASP A 38 8.31 14.56 10.90
CA ASP A 38 9.41 15.11 11.67
C ASP A 38 9.59 16.62 11.41
N GLY A 39 9.37 17.06 10.17
CA GLY A 39 9.60 18.44 9.76
C GLY A 39 8.45 19.42 10.06
N MET A 40 7.20 18.96 10.07
CA MET A 40 6.04 19.84 10.28
C MET A 40 5.14 19.43 11.44
N VAL A 41 4.94 18.13 11.68
CA VAL A 41 4.01 17.67 12.71
C VAL A 41 4.66 17.73 14.08
N MET A 42 5.88 17.21 14.25
CA MET A 42 6.60 17.24 15.53
C MET A 42 6.79 18.67 16.07
N PRO A 43 7.21 19.68 15.27
CA PRO A 43 7.26 21.07 15.72
C PRO A 43 5.90 21.65 16.10
N LEU A 44 4.81 21.24 15.43
CA LEU A 44 3.46 21.68 15.79
C LEU A 44 3.01 21.07 17.13
N VAL A 45 3.31 19.79 17.35
CA VAL A 45 2.98 19.08 18.59
C VAL A 45 3.71 19.71 19.78
N THR A 46 5.00 20.05 19.62
CA THR A 46 5.79 20.73 20.67
C THR A 46 5.44 22.20 20.86
N TYR A 47 4.80 22.84 19.88
CA TYR A 47 4.24 24.19 20.01
C TYR A 47 2.90 24.21 20.76
N VAL A 48 2.05 23.19 20.56
CA VAL A 48 0.72 23.09 21.19
C VAL A 48 0.78 22.50 22.60
N LEU A 49 1.69 21.56 22.85
CA LEU A 49 1.98 21.06 24.19
C LEU A 49 3.21 21.82 24.73
N PRO A 50 3.07 22.76 25.68
CA PRO A 50 4.19 23.52 26.20
C PRO A 50 5.28 22.59 26.71
N ALA A 51 6.43 22.65 26.05
CA ALA A 51 7.58 21.81 26.23
C ALA A 51 8.16 21.93 27.65
N ASN A 52 8.05 20.85 28.42
CA ASN A 52 9.07 20.44 29.40
C ASN A 52 9.07 18.94 29.68
N ILE A 53 8.20 18.15 29.04
CA ILE A 53 8.22 16.70 29.15
C ILE A 53 8.96 16.19 27.92
N LYS A 54 10.27 15.91 28.06
CA LYS A 54 10.98 15.06 27.09
C LYS A 54 10.65 13.62 27.40
N TRP A 55 9.46 13.21 26.98
CA TRP A 55 8.96 11.86 27.22
C TRP A 55 9.84 10.82 26.51
N GLU A 56 10.64 11.18 25.50
CA GLU A 56 11.65 10.28 24.92
C GLU A 56 12.79 9.89 25.88
N GLU A 57 13.07 10.71 26.88
CA GLU A 57 14.14 10.45 27.86
C GLU A 57 13.64 9.66 29.08
N TRP A 58 12.39 9.17 29.06
CA TRP A 58 11.86 8.35 30.14
C TRP A 58 12.53 6.97 30.13
N VAL A 59 13.47 6.80 31.06
CA VAL A 59 14.25 5.59 31.26
C VAL A 59 13.92 5.01 32.64
N PHE A 60 13.39 3.79 32.64
CA PHE A 60 13.23 2.99 33.86
C PHE A 60 14.32 1.92 33.87
N GLY A 61 15.42 2.18 34.57
CA GLY A 61 16.58 1.28 34.60
C GLY A 61 17.27 1.18 33.23
N LYS A 62 17.21 0.02 32.58
CA LYS A 62 17.74 -0.19 31.21
C LYS A 62 16.67 -0.01 30.12
N PHE A 63 15.41 0.18 30.49
CA PHE A 63 14.30 0.28 29.54
C PHE A 63 14.06 1.73 29.12
N ARG A 64 14.31 2.02 27.84
CA ARG A 64 14.03 3.33 27.21
C ARG A 64 12.57 3.39 26.76
N ILE A 65 11.66 3.50 27.72
CA ILE A 65 10.21 3.55 27.46
C ILE A 65 9.87 4.77 26.61
N GLY A 66 10.56 5.87 26.83
CA GLY A 66 10.39 7.08 26.04
C GLY A 66 10.63 6.92 24.55
N ALA A 67 11.69 6.20 24.17
CA ALA A 67 12.01 5.94 22.77
C ALA A 67 10.94 5.07 22.08
N VAL A 68 10.40 4.08 22.80
CA VAL A 68 9.35 3.20 22.28
C VAL A 68 8.04 3.97 22.11
N LEU A 69 7.69 4.81 23.09
CA LEU A 69 6.50 5.64 23.02
C LEU A 69 6.61 6.63 21.85
N GLY A 70 7.77 7.26 21.67
CA GLY A 70 8.05 8.18 20.56
C GLY A 70 7.91 7.51 19.20
N ALA A 71 8.50 6.33 19.03
CA ALA A 71 8.36 5.54 17.80
C ALA A 71 6.89 5.13 17.54
N THR A 72 6.14 4.78 18.58
CA THR A 72 4.73 4.39 18.48
C THR A 72 3.86 5.57 18.04
N ILE A 73 4.08 6.75 18.63
CA ILE A 73 3.36 7.96 18.27
C ILE A 73 3.71 8.40 16.85
N ASN A 74 4.99 8.35 16.46
CA ASN A 74 5.40 8.64 15.08
C ASN A 74 4.71 7.68 14.09
N PHE A 75 4.69 6.38 14.38
CA PHE A 75 3.96 5.40 13.57
C PHE A 75 2.46 5.72 13.45
N LEU A 76 1.80 6.06 14.55
CA LEU A 76 0.38 6.46 14.55
C LEU A 76 0.14 7.71 13.72
N ILE A 77 1.01 8.71 13.81
CA ILE A 77 0.91 9.94 13.02
C ILE A 77 1.12 9.65 11.54
N ILE A 78 2.14 8.88 11.17
CA ILE A 78 2.39 8.44 9.79
C ILE A 78 1.16 7.69 9.25
N ALA A 79 0.62 6.74 10.00
CA ALA A 79 -0.56 5.98 9.62
C ALA A 79 -1.78 6.91 9.42
N LEU A 80 -1.99 7.89 10.30
CA LEU A 80 -3.06 8.88 10.21
C LEU A 80 -2.89 9.79 9.00
N VAL A 81 -1.68 10.28 8.74
CA VAL A 81 -1.38 11.12 7.57
C VAL A 81 -1.58 10.33 6.28
N ILE A 82 -1.08 9.11 6.19
CA ILE A 82 -1.30 8.23 5.02
C ILE A 82 -2.79 7.97 4.84
N PHE A 83 -3.52 7.66 5.89
CA PHE A 83 -4.97 7.43 5.83
C PHE A 83 -5.73 8.68 5.37
N LEU A 84 -5.40 9.86 5.89
CA LEU A 84 -6.01 11.12 5.46
C LEU A 84 -5.62 11.48 4.02
N VAL A 85 -4.36 11.28 3.62
CA VAL A 85 -3.93 11.50 2.23
C VAL A 85 -4.65 10.52 1.33
N LEU A 86 -4.59 9.21 1.57
CA LEU A 86 -5.27 8.23 0.74
C LEU A 86 -6.78 8.48 0.69
N ILE A 87 -7.50 8.58 1.81
CA ILE A 87 -8.97 8.69 1.79
C ILE A 87 -9.45 10.07 1.36
N LYS A 88 -8.77 11.15 1.75
CA LYS A 88 -9.23 12.51 1.43
C LYS A 88 -8.75 12.96 0.06
N LEU A 89 -7.58 12.51 -0.39
CA LEU A 89 -7.06 12.78 -1.74
C LEU A 89 -7.77 11.87 -2.73
N LEU A 90 -7.80 10.54 -2.50
CA LEU A 90 -8.57 9.64 -3.36
C LEU A 90 -10.08 9.91 -3.25
N GLY A 91 -10.66 10.19 -2.08
CA GLY A 91 -12.10 10.54 -2.00
C GLY A 91 -12.47 11.85 -2.70
N ARG A 92 -11.49 12.74 -2.94
CA ARG A 92 -11.67 13.99 -3.69
C ARG A 92 -11.35 13.84 -5.18
N PHE A 93 -10.53 12.87 -5.58
CA PHE A 93 -10.15 12.59 -6.98
C PHE A 93 -10.91 11.39 -7.62
N ILE A 94 -11.25 10.36 -6.85
CA ILE A 94 -12.09 9.19 -7.25
C ILE A 94 -13.57 9.57 -7.38
N LYS A 95 -13.98 10.77 -6.95
CA LYS A 95 -15.33 11.28 -7.25
C LYS A 95 -15.54 11.60 -8.74
N LYS A 96 -14.59 11.25 -9.63
CA LYS A 96 -14.73 11.38 -11.09
C LYS A 96 -14.23 10.20 -11.95
N GLU A 97 -13.68 9.13 -11.40
CA GLU A 97 -13.38 7.94 -12.21
C GLU A 97 -13.45 6.70 -11.33
N GLU A 98 -14.45 5.85 -11.62
CA GLU A 98 -14.46 4.45 -11.23
C GLU A 98 -13.14 3.84 -11.72
N ALA A 99 -12.24 3.51 -10.79
CA ALA A 99 -11.33 2.43 -11.05
C ALA A 99 -12.18 1.15 -10.91
N PRO A 100 -12.48 0.41 -11.98
CA PRO A 100 -12.93 -0.96 -11.84
C PRO A 100 -11.75 -1.73 -11.23
N ALA A 101 -11.66 -1.71 -9.90
CA ALA A 101 -10.86 -2.62 -9.14
C ALA A 101 -11.46 -4.00 -9.37
N ALA A 102 -10.95 -4.70 -10.38
CA ALA A 102 -11.05 -6.14 -10.53
C ALA A 102 -12.44 -6.73 -10.18
N ALA A 103 -13.50 -6.24 -10.81
CA ALA A 103 -14.66 -7.10 -10.96
C ALA A 103 -14.21 -8.29 -11.83
N PRO A 104 -14.45 -9.55 -11.43
CA PRO A 104 -14.18 -10.67 -12.33
C PRO A 104 -15.07 -10.49 -13.55
N ASP A 105 -14.50 -9.97 -14.65
CA ASP A 105 -15.19 -9.82 -15.92
C ASP A 105 -15.51 -11.18 -16.57
N THR A 106 -15.18 -12.28 -15.89
CA THR A 106 -15.33 -13.67 -16.33
C THR A 106 -16.25 -14.48 -15.41
N LYS A 107 -17.28 -15.12 -15.98
CA LYS A 107 -18.03 -16.22 -15.37
C LYS A 107 -17.45 -17.56 -15.79
N GLU A 108 -17.51 -18.55 -14.91
CA GLU A 108 -17.17 -19.93 -15.25
C GLU A 108 -18.29 -20.56 -16.08
N CYS A 109 -17.94 -21.18 -17.20
CA CYS A 109 -18.90 -21.92 -18.01
C CYS A 109 -19.36 -23.19 -17.27
N PRO A 110 -20.66 -23.43 -17.03
CA PRO A 110 -21.14 -24.60 -16.30
C PRO A 110 -20.93 -25.93 -17.03
N ALA A 111 -20.69 -25.90 -18.35
CA ALA A 111 -20.49 -27.11 -19.16
C ALA A 111 -19.02 -27.51 -19.32
N CYS A 112 -18.11 -26.53 -19.41
CA CYS A 112 -16.70 -26.79 -19.70
C CYS A 112 -15.70 -26.10 -18.76
N LEU A 113 -16.18 -25.41 -17.70
CA LEU A 113 -15.37 -24.78 -16.63
C LEU A 113 -14.35 -23.72 -17.10
N GLU A 114 -14.41 -23.33 -18.36
CA GLU A 114 -13.56 -22.26 -18.92
C GLU A 114 -14.05 -20.87 -18.45
N GLN A 115 -13.12 -19.94 -18.25
CA GLN A 115 -13.42 -18.54 -17.91
C GLN A 115 -13.94 -17.79 -19.15
N VAL A 116 -15.20 -17.35 -19.13
CA VAL A 116 -15.84 -16.64 -20.25
C VAL A 116 -16.31 -15.25 -19.81
N PRO A 117 -16.17 -14.20 -20.65
CA PRO A 117 -16.67 -12.88 -20.31
C PRO A 117 -18.14 -12.87 -19.86
N LEU A 118 -18.47 -12.07 -18.84
CA LEU A 118 -19.82 -11.96 -18.25
C LEU A 118 -20.90 -11.65 -19.29
N LYS A 119 -20.55 -10.89 -20.34
CA LYS A 119 -21.46 -10.50 -21.43
C LYS A 119 -21.62 -11.57 -22.52
N ALA A 120 -20.92 -12.70 -22.45
CA ALA A 120 -21.05 -13.75 -23.44
C ALA A 120 -22.32 -14.57 -23.22
N THR A 121 -23.10 -14.72 -24.29
CA THR A 121 -24.29 -15.58 -24.38
C THR A 121 -23.95 -17.01 -24.79
N ARG A 122 -22.76 -17.25 -25.36
CA ARG A 122 -22.27 -18.60 -25.73
C ARG A 122 -20.80 -18.77 -25.42
N CYS A 123 -20.43 -19.97 -24.97
CA CYS A 123 -19.04 -20.31 -24.69
C CYS A 123 -18.24 -20.48 -25.99
N LYS A 124 -17.08 -19.83 -26.09
CA LYS A 124 -16.16 -19.97 -27.23
C LYS A 124 -15.55 -21.39 -27.31
N HIS A 125 -15.37 -22.05 -26.17
CA HIS A 125 -14.70 -23.35 -26.09
C HIS A 125 -15.65 -24.52 -26.37
N CYS A 126 -16.79 -24.57 -25.67
CA CYS A 126 -17.74 -25.69 -25.77
C CYS A 126 -19.06 -25.35 -26.48
N THR A 127 -19.26 -24.12 -26.97
CA THR A 127 -20.46 -23.66 -27.71
C THR A 127 -21.81 -23.77 -26.97
N SER A 128 -21.79 -24.17 -25.71
CA SER A 128 -22.95 -24.17 -24.81
C SER A 128 -23.45 -22.75 -24.56
N GLN A 129 -24.74 -22.62 -24.26
CA GLN A 129 -25.31 -21.36 -23.77
C GLN A 129 -24.84 -21.13 -22.32
N LEU A 130 -24.45 -19.89 -22.02
CA LEU A 130 -23.80 -19.45 -20.77
C LEU A 130 -24.70 -18.62 -19.86
#